data_AF-A0A351XEA4-F1
#
_entry.id   AF-A0A351XEA4-F1
#
_cell.length_a   1.000
_cell.length_b   1.000
_cell.length_c   1.000
_cell.angle_alpha   90.00
_cell.angle_beta   90.00
_cell.angle_gamma   90.00
#
_symmetry.space_group_name_H-M   'P 1'
#
loop_
_entity.id
_entity.type
_entity.pdbx_description
1 polymer ?
#
loop_
_entity_poly.entity_id
_entity_poly.type
_entity_poly.pdbx_seq_one_letter_code
_entity_poly.pdbx_strand_id
1 'polypeptide(L)'
;MKATPALERTAKSLERTGETVATTVVSVRRRMDIAMLRWQARMDSRAWDRSLPWFTAVVLATFLSLLALARSQDLGIGYQLGHYLQAADLMDRGFEPVVSDLGYNLFADQGAWIFWPIAWVVRVLPVVGTLLVLQSVALAVGVVPIWRVARGPANLRIGAA
;
A
#
# COMPACT_ATOMS: atom_id res chain seq x y z
N MET A 1 -2.02 -64.63 34.11
CA MET A 1 -1.69 -63.43 33.29
C MET A 1 -2.82 -63.21 32.29
N LYS A 2 -3.69 -62.20 32.50
CA LYS A 2 -4.74 -61.83 31.53
C LYS A 2 -4.10 -61.01 30.41
N ALA A 3 -4.08 -61.54 29.20
CA ALA A 3 -3.68 -60.81 28.00
C ALA A 3 -4.74 -59.75 27.70
N THR A 4 -4.40 -58.48 27.83
CA THR A 4 -5.25 -57.37 27.37
C THR A 4 -5.39 -57.45 25.85
N PRO A 5 -6.62 -57.47 25.30
CA PRO A 5 -6.85 -57.64 23.88
C PRO A 5 -6.26 -56.44 23.12
N ALA A 6 -5.55 -56.71 22.03
CA ALA A 6 -4.81 -55.70 21.25
C ALA A 6 -5.65 -54.45 20.93
N LEU A 7 -6.96 -54.61 20.71
CA LEU A 7 -7.92 -53.53 20.46
C LEU A 7 -7.96 -52.46 21.57
N GLU A 8 -7.89 -52.86 22.84
CA GLU A 8 -7.92 -51.94 23.98
C GLU A 8 -6.63 -51.09 24.04
N ARG A 9 -5.52 -51.68 23.60
CA ARG A 9 -4.22 -51.00 23.51
C ARG A 9 -4.19 -49.99 22.36
N THR A 10 -4.80 -50.32 21.22
CA THR A 10 -4.92 -49.43 20.06
C THR A 10 -5.86 -48.25 20.34
N ALA A 11 -7.00 -48.50 20.99
CA ALA A 11 -7.95 -47.45 21.39
C ALA A 11 -7.28 -46.44 22.34
N LYS A 12 -6.57 -46.92 23.36
CA LYS A 12 -5.84 -46.07 24.31
C LYS A 12 -4.70 -45.28 23.65
N SER A 13 -4.07 -45.83 22.61
CA SER A 13 -3.05 -45.12 21.82
C SER A 13 -3.65 -43.99 20.98
N LEU A 14 -4.83 -44.20 20.39
CA LEU A 14 -5.53 -43.18 19.60
C LEU A 14 -6.07 -42.05 20.48
N GLU A 15 -6.62 -42.38 21.64
CA GLU A 15 -7.10 -41.42 22.64
C GLU A 15 -5.94 -40.54 23.15
N ARG A 16 -4.79 -41.15 23.48
CA ARG A 16 -3.58 -40.42 23.88
C ARG A 16 -3.05 -39.52 22.77
N THR A 17 -3.12 -39.96 21.51
CA THR A 17 -2.72 -39.15 20.36
C THR A 17 -3.69 -37.97 20.17
N GLY A 18 -4.99 -38.18 20.32
CA GLY A 18 -6.02 -37.15 20.25
C GLY A 18 -5.85 -36.08 21.34
N GLU A 19 -5.61 -36.47 22.59
CA GLU A 19 -5.32 -35.55 23.69
C GLU A 19 -4.01 -34.76 23.45
N THR A 20 -2.98 -35.42 22.92
CA THR A 20 -1.70 -34.77 22.62
C THR A 20 -1.85 -33.75 21.49
N VAL A 21 -2.63 -34.07 20.45
CA VAL A 21 -2.93 -33.14 19.36
C VAL A 21 -3.79 -31.99 19.85
N ALA A 22 -4.84 -32.26 20.62
CA ALA A 22 -5.72 -31.23 21.19
C ALA A 22 -4.95 -30.25 22.09
N THR A 23 -4.10 -30.76 22.99
CA THR A 23 -3.26 -29.93 23.85
C THR A 23 -2.21 -29.13 23.07
N THR A 24 -1.61 -29.73 22.03
CA THR A 24 -0.68 -29.03 21.13
C THR A 24 -1.38 -27.88 20.39
N VAL A 25 -2.53 -28.13 19.78
CA VAL A 25 -3.32 -27.11 19.06
C VAL A 25 -3.75 -25.98 20.00
N VAL A 26 -4.24 -26.30 21.20
CA VAL A 26 -4.63 -25.31 22.22
C VAL A 26 -3.42 -24.48 22.66
N SER A 27 -2.25 -25.11 22.84
CA SER A 27 -1.03 -24.40 23.23
C SER A 27 -0.48 -23.49 22.13
N VAL A 28 -0.55 -23.92 20.86
CA VAL A 28 -0.14 -23.13 19.70
C VAL A 28 -1.07 -21.94 19.52
N ARG A 29 -2.39 -22.16 19.60
CA ARG A 29 -3.39 -21.08 19.54
C ARG A 29 -3.16 -20.04 20.64
N ARG A 30 -2.95 -20.47 21.88
CA ARG A 30 -2.66 -19.57 23.00
C ARG A 30 -1.38 -18.77 22.80
N ARG A 31 -0.33 -19.38 22.23
CA ARG A 31 0.93 -18.68 21.90
C ARG A 31 0.71 -17.63 20.80
N MET A 32 -0.09 -17.95 19.78
CA MET A 32 -0.45 -17.01 18.72
C MET A 32 -1.28 -15.85 19.27
N ASP A 33 -2.25 -16.10 20.14
CA ASP A 33 -3.06 -15.06 20.78
C ASP A 33 -2.18 -14.12 21.62
N ILE A 34 -1.25 -14.66 22.42
CA ILE A 34 -0.32 -13.85 23.21
C ILE A 34 0.63 -13.05 22.30
N ALA A 35 1.12 -13.65 21.22
CA ALA A 35 1.95 -12.96 20.24
C ALA A 35 1.18 -11.82 19.55
N MET A 36 -0.09 -12.04 19.22
CA MET A 36 -1.00 -11.06 18.62
C MET A 36 -1.31 -9.91 19.57
N LEU A 37 -1.62 -10.20 20.84
CA LEU A 37 -1.85 -9.17 21.87
C LEU A 37 -0.60 -8.31 22.12
N ARG A 38 0.58 -8.93 22.12
CA ARG A 38 1.87 -8.20 22.21
C ARG A 38 2.11 -7.31 20.99
N TRP A 39 1.72 -7.77 19.81
CA TRP A 39 1.79 -7.00 18.58
C TRP A 39 0.81 -5.82 18.60
N GLN A 40 -0.44 -6.05 19.04
CA GLN A 40 -1.43 -4.99 19.22
C GLN A 40 -0.94 -3.94 20.23
N ALA A 41 -0.42 -4.37 21.39
CA ALA A 41 0.11 -3.46 22.39
C ALA A 41 1.31 -2.62 21.89
N ARG A 42 2.13 -3.16 20.98
CA ARG A 42 3.21 -2.40 20.32
C ARG A 42 2.65 -1.40 19.30
N MET A 43 1.65 -1.80 18.52
CA MET A 43 1.02 -0.93 17.52
C MET A 43 0.20 0.21 18.13
N ASP A 44 -0.32 0.05 19.34
CA ASP A 44 -1.03 1.11 20.09
C ASP A 44 -0.09 2.15 20.73
N SER A 45 1.22 2.05 20.52
CA SER A 45 2.14 3.07 21.01
C SER A 45 2.07 4.34 20.14
N ARG A 46 2.12 5.51 20.80
CA ARG A 46 2.04 6.83 20.17
C ARG A 46 3.07 7.06 19.06
N ALA A 47 4.23 6.41 19.15
CA ALA A 47 5.27 6.47 18.13
C ALA A 47 4.85 5.73 16.85
N TRP A 48 4.27 4.53 16.99
CA TRP A 48 3.81 3.71 15.87
C TRP A 48 2.64 4.35 15.13
N ASP A 49 1.67 4.95 15.84
CA ASP A 49 0.56 5.67 15.19
C ASP A 49 1.04 6.84 14.31
N ARG A 50 2.19 7.44 14.64
CA ARG A 50 2.78 8.53 13.85
C ARG A 50 3.63 8.03 12.69
N SER A 51 4.40 6.96 12.86
CA SER A 51 5.34 6.47 11.84
C SER A 51 4.71 5.52 10.83
N LEU A 52 3.74 4.72 11.24
CA LEU A 52 3.09 3.71 10.40
C LEU A 52 2.47 4.28 9.11
N PRO A 53 1.71 5.40 9.10
CA PRO A 53 1.17 5.95 7.86
C PRO A 53 2.25 6.42 6.88
N TRP A 54 3.40 6.88 7.38
CA TRP A 54 4.52 7.25 6.52
C TRP A 54 5.22 6.03 5.96
N PHE A 55 5.41 4.99 6.78
CA PHE A 55 5.98 3.73 6.31
C PHE A 55 5.10 3.09 5.23
N THR A 56 3.78 3.02 5.45
CA THR A 56 2.85 2.49 4.45
C THR A 56 2.83 3.35 3.18
N ALA A 57 2.87 4.68 3.30
CA ALA A 57 2.98 5.58 2.15
C ALA A 57 4.28 5.34 1.36
N VAL A 58 5.42 5.15 2.02
CA VAL A 58 6.70 4.85 1.34
C VAL A 58 6.62 3.53 0.59
N VAL A 59 6.17 2.46 1.26
CA VAL A 59 6.04 1.13 0.64
C VAL A 59 5.10 1.17 -0.57
N LEU A 60 3.94 1.83 -0.41
CA LEU A 60 2.96 1.97 -1.48
C LEU A 60 3.51 2.81 -2.64
N ALA A 61 4.18 3.93 -2.36
CA ALA A 61 4.79 4.78 -3.37
C ALA A 61 5.83 4.02 -4.19
N THR A 62 6.69 3.24 -3.53
CA THR A 62 7.70 2.41 -4.20
C THR A 62 7.03 1.36 -5.08
N PHE A 63 6.05 0.62 -4.55
CA PHE A 63 5.36 -0.42 -5.32
C PHE A 63 4.63 0.15 -6.55
N LEU A 64 3.86 1.23 -6.36
CA LEU A 64 3.15 1.89 -7.47
C LEU A 64 4.12 2.47 -8.51
N SER A 65 5.22 3.09 -8.07
CA SER A 65 6.22 3.64 -8.99
C SER A 65 6.86 2.56 -9.84
N LEU A 66 7.27 1.45 -9.23
CA LEU A 66 7.87 0.32 -9.95
C LEU A 66 6.87 -0.29 -10.93
N LEU A 67 5.61 -0.48 -10.52
CA LEU A 67 4.57 -1.01 -11.38
C LEU A 67 4.26 -0.08 -12.56
N ALA A 68 4.17 1.23 -12.31
CA ALA A 68 3.92 2.23 -13.35
C ALA A 68 5.06 2.28 -14.37
N LEU A 69 6.31 2.23 -13.90
CA LEU A 69 7.49 2.19 -14.76
C LEU A 69 7.54 0.90 -15.59
N ALA A 70 7.33 -0.26 -14.97
CA ALA A 70 7.27 -1.55 -15.69
C ALA A 70 6.17 -1.53 -16.77
N ARG A 71 4.97 -1.07 -16.41
CA ARG A 71 3.85 -0.91 -17.34
C ARG A 71 4.21 -0.01 -18.52
N SER A 72 4.91 1.11 -18.27
CA SER A 72 5.25 2.06 -19.33
C SER A 72 6.20 1.48 -20.39
N GLN A 73 7.02 0.50 -20.01
CA GLN A 73 7.93 -0.21 -20.92
C GLN A 73 7.21 -1.29 -21.73
N ASP A 74 6.28 -2.03 -21.11
CA ASP A 74 5.66 -3.20 -21.74
C ASP A 74 4.36 -2.88 -22.51
N LEU A 75 3.53 -1.96 -22.00
CA LEU A 75 2.16 -1.72 -22.49
C LEU A 75 1.96 -0.31 -23.07
N GLY A 76 3.02 0.50 -23.09
CA GLY A 76 3.00 1.86 -23.60
C GLY A 76 2.31 2.88 -22.68
N ILE A 77 2.24 4.11 -23.16
CA ILE A 77 1.78 5.28 -22.41
C ILE A 77 0.30 5.52 -22.74
N GLY A 78 -0.54 5.59 -21.71
CA GLY A 78 -1.97 5.87 -21.87
C GLY A 78 -2.25 7.31 -22.30
N TYR A 79 -3.37 7.49 -23.00
CA TYR A 79 -3.84 8.78 -23.53
C TYR A 79 -3.82 9.93 -22.51
N GLN A 80 -4.21 9.65 -21.26
CA GLN A 80 -4.20 10.65 -20.19
C GLN A 80 -2.81 11.23 -19.90
N LEU A 81 -1.75 10.40 -19.96
CA LEU A 81 -0.38 10.91 -19.74
C LEU A 81 0.12 11.69 -20.95
N GLY A 82 -0.34 11.36 -22.16
CA GLY A 82 0.00 12.08 -23.39
C GLY A 82 -0.32 13.58 -23.33
N HIS A 83 -1.39 13.98 -22.65
CA HIS A 83 -1.78 15.38 -22.48
C HIS A 83 -0.72 16.16 -21.70
N TYR A 84 -0.22 15.56 -20.62
CA TYR A 84 0.81 16.14 -19.78
C TYR A 84 2.18 16.16 -20.47
N LEU A 85 2.47 15.17 -21.30
CA LEU A 85 3.69 15.16 -22.12
C LEU A 85 3.68 16.29 -23.14
N GLN A 86 2.56 16.46 -23.86
CA GLN A 86 2.39 17.54 -24.82
C GLN A 86 2.45 18.90 -24.12
N ALA A 87 1.77 19.06 -22.99
CA ALA A 87 1.81 20.30 -22.21
C ALA A 87 3.23 20.63 -21.74
N ALA A 88 3.99 19.65 -21.25
CA ALA A 88 5.38 19.85 -20.83
C ALA A 88 6.27 20.32 -21.99
N ASP A 89 6.13 19.70 -23.16
CA ASP A 89 6.90 20.04 -24.36
C ASP A 89 6.52 21.43 -24.94
N LEU A 90 5.22 21.80 -24.91
CA LEU A 90 4.78 23.15 -25.28
C LEU A 90 5.34 24.20 -24.32
N MET A 91 5.29 23.94 -23.00
CA MET A 91 5.83 24.83 -21.99
C MET A 91 7.35 24.96 -22.05
N ASP A 92 8.06 23.91 -22.48
CA ASP A 92 9.50 23.98 -22.68
C ASP A 92 9.86 24.90 -23.85
N ARG A 93 9.10 24.83 -24.93
CA ARG A 93 9.23 25.69 -26.12
C ARG A 93 8.68 27.11 -25.94
N GLY A 94 8.12 27.43 -24.77
CA GLY A 94 7.57 28.75 -24.45
C GLY A 94 6.17 29.01 -25.05
N PHE A 95 5.49 27.97 -25.52
CA PHE A 95 4.11 28.05 -25.98
C PHE A 95 3.13 27.82 -24.81
N GLU A 96 1.90 28.28 -25.00
CA GLU A 96 0.81 27.95 -24.08
C GLU A 96 0.52 26.45 -24.11
N PRO A 97 0.24 25.80 -22.95
CA PRO A 97 -0.02 24.36 -22.86
C PRO A 97 -1.44 24.02 -23.35
N VAL A 98 -1.70 24.29 -24.62
CA VAL A 98 -2.94 23.98 -25.32
C VAL A 98 -2.80 22.59 -25.95
N VAL A 99 -3.51 21.62 -25.40
CA VAL A 99 -3.41 20.21 -25.78
C VAL A 99 -4.33 19.92 -26.98
N SER A 100 -3.83 19.19 -27.97
CA SER A 100 -4.33 19.25 -29.36
C SER A 100 -5.66 18.57 -29.65
N ASP A 101 -6.19 17.70 -28.78
CA ASP A 101 -7.41 16.95 -29.11
C ASP A 101 -8.70 17.75 -28.91
N LEU A 102 -8.69 18.80 -28.09
CA LEU A 102 -9.86 19.64 -27.84
C LEU A 102 -9.54 21.15 -27.80
N GLY A 103 -8.25 21.53 -27.98
CA GLY A 103 -7.81 22.91 -27.86
C GLY A 103 -7.90 23.46 -26.44
N TYR A 104 -7.94 22.59 -25.43
CA TYR A 104 -8.03 23.00 -24.04
C TYR A 104 -6.66 23.33 -23.47
N ASN A 105 -6.62 24.44 -22.73
CA ASN A 105 -5.47 24.82 -21.94
C ASN A 105 -5.48 24.03 -20.63
N LEU A 106 -4.40 23.30 -20.36
CA LEU A 106 -4.26 22.43 -19.18
C LEU A 106 -4.53 23.17 -17.85
N PHE A 107 -4.14 24.44 -17.76
CA PHE A 107 -4.36 25.25 -16.57
C PHE A 107 -5.79 25.77 -16.45
N ALA A 108 -6.43 26.08 -17.58
CA ALA A 108 -7.80 26.59 -17.57
C ALA A 108 -8.83 25.50 -17.30
N ASP A 109 -8.61 24.30 -17.83
CA ASP A 109 -9.57 23.19 -17.72
C ASP A 109 -9.50 22.50 -16.35
N GLN A 110 -8.30 22.10 -15.92
CA GLN A 110 -8.13 21.31 -14.69
C GLN A 110 -7.62 22.12 -13.50
N GLY A 111 -7.32 23.40 -13.67
CA GLY A 111 -6.69 24.20 -12.62
C GLY A 111 -5.35 23.62 -12.19
N ALA A 112 -4.62 22.99 -13.11
CA ALA A 112 -3.41 22.21 -12.82
C ALA A 112 -2.18 23.08 -12.52
N TRP A 113 -2.31 24.11 -11.68
CA TRP A 113 -1.25 25.06 -11.36
C TRP A 113 0.01 24.40 -10.79
N ILE A 114 -0.15 23.27 -10.08
CA ILE A 114 0.96 22.47 -9.58
C ILE A 114 1.83 21.90 -10.70
N PHE A 115 1.31 21.82 -11.93
CA PHE A 115 2.08 21.40 -13.09
C PHE A 115 3.14 22.42 -13.49
N TRP A 116 3.01 23.70 -13.11
CA TRP A 116 4.02 24.71 -13.40
C TRP A 116 5.40 24.41 -12.81
N PRO A 117 5.54 24.14 -11.49
CA PRO A 117 6.84 23.72 -10.95
C PRO A 117 7.26 22.33 -11.43
N ILE A 118 6.31 21.43 -11.74
CA ILE A 118 6.63 20.10 -12.29
C ILE A 118 7.26 20.23 -13.68
N ALA A 119 6.75 21.13 -14.52
CA ALA A 119 7.28 21.40 -15.85
C ALA A 119 8.76 21.80 -15.80
N TRP A 120 9.20 22.52 -14.76
CA TRP A 120 10.61 22.84 -14.57
C TRP A 120 11.45 21.61 -14.18
N VAL A 121 10.94 20.74 -13.33
CA VAL A 121 11.64 19.51 -12.91
C VAL A 121 11.83 18.55 -14.09
N VAL A 122 10.82 18.41 -14.95
CA VAL A 122 10.87 17.50 -16.10
C VAL A 122 11.74 18.02 -17.26
N ARG A 123 12.26 19.25 -17.18
CA ARG A 123 13.29 19.73 -18.14
C ARG A 123 14.62 19.01 -17.98
N VAL A 124 14.93 18.57 -16.77
CA VAL A 124 16.23 17.95 -16.43
C VAL A 124 16.13 16.45 -16.16
N LEU A 125 14.92 15.93 -15.95
CA LEU A 125 14.65 14.52 -15.69
C LEU A 125 13.84 13.88 -16.82
N PRO A 126 13.85 12.54 -16.96
CA PRO A 126 13.02 11.85 -17.94
C PRO A 126 11.52 12.11 -17.71
N VAL A 127 10.88 12.88 -18.60
CA VAL A 127 9.51 13.38 -18.44
C VAL A 127 8.53 12.29 -18.01
N VAL A 128 8.47 11.18 -18.75
CA VAL A 128 7.53 10.07 -18.50
C VAL A 128 7.76 9.46 -17.12
N GLY A 129 9.00 9.09 -16.81
CA GLY A 129 9.34 8.44 -15.55
C GLY A 129 9.07 9.33 -14.35
N THR A 130 9.42 10.61 -14.45
CA THR A 130 9.19 11.60 -13.38
C THR A 130 7.71 11.80 -13.11
N LEU A 131 6.88 11.95 -14.15
CA LEU A 131 5.43 12.12 -13.97
C LEU A 131 4.78 10.88 -13.33
N LEU A 132 5.18 9.67 -13.76
CA LEU A 132 4.65 8.42 -13.19
C LEU A 132 5.04 8.24 -11.72
N VAL A 133 6.29 8.54 -11.36
CA VAL A 133 6.76 8.48 -9.97
C VAL A 133 6.05 9.53 -9.13
N LEU A 134 5.94 10.76 -9.63
CA LEU A 134 5.27 11.84 -8.91
C LEU A 134 3.79 11.51 -8.65
N GLN A 135 3.08 10.99 -9.66
CA GLN A 135 1.70 10.53 -9.52
C GLN A 135 1.59 9.40 -8.48
N SER A 136 2.51 8.44 -8.50
CA SER A 136 2.53 7.32 -7.55
C SER A 136 2.75 7.81 -6.11
N VAL A 137 3.66 8.77 -5.91
CA VAL A 137 3.90 9.40 -4.61
C VAL A 137 2.66 10.18 -4.14
N ALA A 138 2.03 10.96 -5.02
CA ALA A 138 0.84 11.74 -4.69
C ALA A 138 -0.31 10.83 -4.21
N LEU A 139 -0.54 9.72 -4.89
CA LEU A 139 -1.53 8.71 -4.47
C LEU A 139 -1.18 8.09 -3.12
N ALA A 140 0.09 7.73 -2.92
CA ALA A 140 0.51 7.05 -1.70
C ALA A 140 0.51 7.95 -0.46
N VAL A 141 0.87 9.23 -0.61
CA VAL A 141 0.81 10.22 0.48
C VAL A 141 -0.64 10.42 0.97
N GLY A 142 -1.64 10.18 0.12
CA GLY A 142 -3.06 10.19 0.50
C GLY A 142 -3.41 9.26 1.66
N VAL A 143 -2.63 8.20 1.91
CA VAL A 143 -2.80 7.31 3.07
C VAL A 143 -2.63 8.06 4.39
N VAL A 144 -1.75 9.06 4.44
CA VAL A 144 -1.42 9.79 5.68
C VAL A 144 -2.61 10.56 6.26
N PRO A 145 -3.30 11.45 5.51
CA PRO A 145 -4.48 12.14 6.03
C PRO A 145 -5.62 11.17 6.34
N ILE A 146 -5.84 10.14 5.53
CA ILE A 146 -6.86 9.10 5.78
C ILE A 146 -6.60 8.43 7.13
N TRP A 147 -5.37 8.02 7.39
CA TRP A 147 -4.96 7.42 8.66
C TRP A 147 -5.18 8.37 9.85
N ARG A 148 -4.81 9.64 9.71
CA ARG A 148 -4.99 10.65 10.77
C ARG A 148 -6.46 10.90 11.08
N VAL A 149 -7.33 10.92 10.06
CA VAL A 149 -8.78 11.05 10.24
C VAL A 149 -9.37 9.79 10.90
N ALA A 150 -8.91 8.61 10.49
CA ALA A 150 -9.33 7.34 11.06
C ALA A 150 -8.97 7.21 12.56
N ARG A 151 -7.78 7.65 12.96
CA ARG A 151 -7.29 7.54 14.35
C ARG A 151 -7.69 8.70 15.26
N GLY A 152 -7.84 9.91 14.72
CA GLY A 152 -8.22 11.08 15.49
C GLY A 152 -9.75 11.18 15.62
N PRO A 153 -10.43 11.85 14.68
CA PRO A 153 -11.89 12.04 14.70
C PRO A 153 -12.71 10.75 14.80
N ALA A 154 -12.34 9.70 14.05
CA ALA A 154 -13.14 8.48 13.96
C ALA A 154 -12.82 7.43 15.05
N ASN A 155 -11.74 7.62 15.82
CA ASN A 155 -11.29 6.74 16.92
C ASN A 155 -11.31 5.24 16.57
N LEU A 156 -10.94 4.87 15.34
CA LEU A 156 -10.90 3.49 14.90
C LEU A 156 -9.71 2.78 15.54
N ARG A 157 -9.99 1.75 16.36
CA ARG A 157 -8.98 0.92 17.03
C ARG A 157 -8.48 -0.20 16.10
N ILE A 158 -7.22 -0.64 16.28
CA ILE A 158 -6.60 -1.74 15.50
C ILE A 158 -7.07 -3.14 16.02
N GLY A 159 -8.09 -3.20 16.87
CA GLY A 159 -8.63 -4.44 17.44
C GLY A 159 -10.14 -4.54 17.29
N ALA A 160 -10.63 -5.76 17.06
CA ALA A 160 -12.03 -6.09 17.29
C ALA A 160 -12.38 -5.79 18.75
N ALA A 161 -13.54 -5.17 18.96
CA ALA A 161 -14.17 -5.00 20.26
C ALA A 161 -14.35 -6.36 20.97
#